data_AF-A0A0N0AGK4-F1
#
_entry.id   AF-A0A0N0AGK4-F1
#
_cell.length_a   1.000
_cell.length_b   1.000
_cell.length_c   1.000
_cell.angle_alpha   90.00
_cell.angle_beta   90.00
_cell.angle_gamma   90.00
#
_symmetry.space_group_name_H-M   'P 1'
#
loop_
_entity.id
_entity.type
_entity.pdbx_description
1 polymer ?
#
loop_
_entity_poly.entity_id
_entity_poly.type
_entity_poly.pdbx_seq_one_letter_code
_entity_poly.pdbx_strand_id
1 'polypeptide(L)'
;MATPLTAARLVAALKAEGCTVHEVAGWRTNNRNHKGPWGPVHGVVVHHTVTGPGTDVVGLIFHGHSALPGPLATGCITKDGVVHLTGNGRANHAGGGDGDVLDAVIGESYGTYPPPTHEHDGSAGSVDGNARFYGWECENKGDGRDPWPPAQYLAMVKATAAVCRAHGWGSKSAIGHLEWSDWKVDPRGFDMAGFRRDVADALALPAGRWEGEDPMPQYVNLGAAEPYDLAPGAWDSVEFTAEWTDETGDHATGGSVFARGPARFGGTLSLHIDGLPAGAVVQARMTEYEDDEQRVDHPIHEIVGTGGGTFVVVPVTKRVASGRSMRVRLLNQGAVPVTVVSAVLTVLVWKET
;
A
#
# COMPACT_ATOMS: atom_id res chain seq x y z
N MET A 1 28.49 19.02 -7.33
CA MET A 1 27.83 18.76 -8.63
C MET A 1 27.86 17.25 -8.88
N ALA A 2 26.71 16.56 -8.87
CA ALA A 2 26.68 15.11 -8.94
C ALA A 2 26.86 14.59 -10.39
N THR A 3 27.78 13.65 -10.56
CA THR A 3 27.99 12.95 -11.83
C THR A 3 26.86 11.95 -12.08
N PRO A 4 26.25 11.90 -13.27
CA PRO A 4 25.21 10.92 -13.55
C PRO A 4 25.66 9.47 -13.37
N LEU A 5 24.74 8.61 -12.93
CA LEU A 5 24.99 7.17 -12.80
C LEU A 5 25.13 6.53 -14.17
N THR A 6 26.20 5.76 -14.35
CA THR A 6 26.28 4.80 -15.46
C THR A 6 25.10 3.82 -15.39
N ALA A 7 24.69 3.27 -16.53
CA ALA A 7 23.63 2.25 -16.59
C ALA A 7 23.85 1.08 -15.61
N ALA A 8 25.09 0.60 -15.45
CA ALA A 8 25.41 -0.48 -14.52
C ALA A 8 25.18 -0.07 -13.06
N ARG A 9 25.59 1.14 -12.67
CA ARG A 9 25.37 1.67 -11.30
C ARG A 9 23.88 1.89 -11.01
N LEU A 10 23.10 2.35 -11.98
CA LEU A 10 21.66 2.53 -11.82
C LEU A 10 20.96 1.18 -11.57
N VAL A 11 21.24 0.16 -12.37
CA VAL A 11 20.69 -1.20 -12.17
C VAL A 11 21.09 -1.75 -10.79
N ALA A 12 22.36 -1.58 -10.41
CA ALA A 12 22.85 -2.07 -9.12
C ALA A 12 22.14 -1.38 -7.95
N ALA A 13 21.95 -0.06 -8.01
CA ALA A 13 21.26 0.70 -6.97
C ALA A 13 19.80 0.26 -6.83
N LEU A 14 19.07 0.13 -7.94
CA LEU A 14 17.67 -0.31 -7.92
C LEU A 14 17.51 -1.72 -7.33
N LYS A 15 18.37 -2.66 -7.73
CA LYS A 15 18.35 -4.02 -7.19
C LYS A 15 18.72 -4.06 -5.69
N ALA A 16 19.65 -3.22 -5.25
CA ALA A 16 20.02 -3.13 -3.84
C ALA A 16 18.86 -2.62 -2.97
N GLU A 17 18.00 -1.76 -3.51
CA GLU A 17 16.79 -1.28 -2.82
C GLU A 17 15.59 -2.24 -2.96
N GLY A 18 15.79 -3.41 -3.59
CA GLY A 18 14.77 -4.46 -3.71
C GLY A 18 13.79 -4.27 -4.88
N CYS A 19 14.07 -3.41 -5.85
CA CYS A 19 13.22 -3.25 -7.02
C CYS A 19 13.29 -4.47 -7.95
N THR A 20 12.14 -4.88 -8.50
CA THR A 20 12.08 -5.76 -9.68
C THR A 20 12.42 -4.94 -10.92
N VAL A 21 13.58 -5.18 -11.53
CA VAL A 21 14.09 -4.38 -12.66
C VAL A 21 13.98 -5.15 -13.97
N HIS A 22 13.34 -4.55 -14.96
CA HIS A 22 13.32 -5.03 -16.34
C HIS A 22 14.15 -4.10 -17.25
N GLU A 23 15.23 -4.62 -17.83
CA GLU A 23 16.07 -3.87 -18.76
C GLU A 23 15.51 -3.93 -20.19
N VAL A 24 14.87 -2.86 -20.67
CA VAL A 24 14.35 -2.82 -22.05
C VAL A 24 15.52 -2.88 -23.05
N ALA A 25 15.43 -3.72 -24.09
CA ALA A 25 16.51 -3.87 -25.05
C ALA A 25 16.96 -2.51 -25.62
N GLY A 26 18.27 -2.19 -25.49
CA GLY A 26 18.85 -0.93 -25.96
C GLY A 26 18.77 0.27 -25.00
N TRP A 27 18.11 0.14 -23.83
CA TRP A 27 17.90 1.25 -22.88
C TRP A 27 19.19 1.96 -22.44
N ARG A 28 20.29 1.19 -22.33
CA ARG A 28 21.59 1.67 -21.83
C ARG A 28 22.20 2.77 -22.67
N THR A 29 21.81 2.86 -23.95
CA THR A 29 22.29 3.89 -24.90
C THR A 29 21.15 4.75 -25.44
N ASN A 30 19.90 4.50 -25.01
CA ASN A 30 18.75 5.30 -25.42
C ASN A 30 18.72 6.60 -24.61
N ASN A 31 19.03 7.73 -25.27
CA ASN A 31 19.01 9.05 -24.66
C ASN A 31 18.95 10.18 -25.71
N ARG A 32 18.79 11.39 -25.22
CA ARG A 32 18.73 12.64 -25.96
C ARG A 32 19.97 13.50 -25.74
N ASN A 33 21.13 12.92 -25.40
CA ASN A 33 22.34 13.69 -25.09
C ASN A 33 22.82 14.56 -26.28
N HIS A 34 22.45 14.20 -27.51
CA HIS A 34 22.72 15.02 -28.70
C HIS A 34 21.89 16.33 -28.75
N LYS A 35 20.89 16.50 -27.87
CA LYS A 35 20.10 17.73 -27.75
C LYS A 35 20.64 18.70 -26.69
N GLY A 36 21.54 18.25 -25.83
CA GLY A 36 22.10 19.06 -24.76
C GLY A 36 22.86 18.22 -23.73
N PRO A 37 23.66 18.86 -22.86
CA PRO A 37 24.43 18.16 -21.84
C PRO A 37 23.50 17.38 -20.91
N TRP A 38 24.01 16.24 -20.43
CA TRP A 38 23.38 15.49 -19.36
C TRP A 38 24.19 15.67 -18.08
N GLY A 39 23.55 16.30 -17.10
CA GLY A 39 24.14 16.61 -15.81
C GLY A 39 24.85 17.97 -15.73
N PRO A 40 25.38 18.30 -14.53
CA PRO A 40 25.19 17.57 -13.28
C PRO A 40 23.72 17.43 -12.90
N VAL A 41 23.44 16.30 -12.25
CA VAL A 41 22.10 15.90 -11.82
C VAL A 41 21.89 16.25 -10.35
N HIS A 42 20.63 16.47 -9.97
CA HIS A 42 20.28 17.01 -8.65
C HIS A 42 19.07 16.35 -7.99
N GLY A 43 18.34 15.51 -8.71
CA GLY A 43 17.21 14.80 -8.11
C GLY A 43 16.46 13.88 -9.06
N VAL A 44 15.25 13.54 -8.65
CA VAL A 44 14.29 12.67 -9.32
C VAL A 44 12.97 13.42 -9.47
N VAL A 45 12.38 13.37 -10.66
CA VAL A 45 11.01 13.83 -10.91
C VAL A 45 10.11 12.61 -11.12
N VAL A 46 9.02 12.55 -10.38
CA VAL A 46 7.97 11.52 -10.54
C VAL A 46 6.86 12.06 -11.43
N HIS A 47 6.42 11.23 -12.38
CA HIS A 47 5.40 11.55 -13.39
C HIS A 47 4.27 10.53 -13.36
N HIS A 48 3.16 10.88 -13.98
CA HIS A 48 2.19 9.89 -14.45
C HIS A 48 2.03 9.90 -15.96
N THR A 49 1.65 8.76 -16.53
CA THR A 49 1.71 8.58 -17.98
C THR A 49 0.47 9.08 -18.73
N VAL A 50 -0.65 9.32 -18.02
CA VAL A 50 -1.96 9.64 -18.62
C VAL A 50 -2.41 8.56 -19.61
N THR A 51 -2.10 7.30 -19.29
CA THR A 51 -2.44 6.14 -20.14
C THR A 51 -3.52 5.27 -19.49
N GLY A 52 -4.29 4.58 -20.33
CA GLY A 52 -5.30 3.62 -19.90
C GLY A 52 -4.85 2.16 -20.07
N PRO A 53 -5.65 1.20 -19.54
CA PRO A 53 -5.39 -0.23 -19.69
C PRO A 53 -5.16 -0.65 -21.14
N GLY A 54 -4.21 -1.57 -21.36
CA GLY A 54 -3.88 -2.10 -22.68
C GLY A 54 -2.95 -1.22 -23.52
N THR A 55 -2.51 -0.07 -23.00
CA THR A 55 -1.47 0.75 -23.64
C THR A 55 -0.10 0.11 -23.43
N ASP A 56 0.71 -0.04 -24.48
CA ASP A 56 2.14 -0.34 -24.35
C ASP A 56 2.90 0.90 -23.84
N VAL A 57 2.75 1.16 -22.55
CA VAL A 57 3.31 2.34 -21.88
C VAL A 57 4.84 2.31 -21.86
N VAL A 58 5.44 1.12 -21.75
CA VAL A 58 6.90 0.96 -21.76
C VAL A 58 7.46 1.27 -23.15
N GLY A 59 6.84 0.76 -24.21
CA GLY A 59 7.20 1.09 -25.59
C GLY A 59 7.02 2.58 -25.89
N LEU A 60 5.91 3.18 -25.45
CA LEU A 60 5.65 4.61 -25.56
C LEU A 60 6.77 5.44 -24.90
N ILE A 61 7.18 5.10 -23.68
CA ILE A 61 8.24 5.84 -22.98
C ILE A 61 9.61 5.61 -23.64
N PHE A 62 9.90 4.41 -24.13
CA PHE A 62 11.16 4.10 -24.80
C PHE A 62 11.30 4.84 -26.13
N HIS A 63 10.27 4.81 -26.98
CA HIS A 63 10.30 5.38 -28.33
C HIS A 63 9.85 6.84 -28.39
N GLY A 64 9.01 7.27 -27.45
CA GLY A 64 8.21 8.48 -27.56
C GLY A 64 7.21 8.42 -28.72
N HIS A 65 6.82 9.58 -29.21
CA HIS A 65 5.96 9.72 -30.40
C HIS A 65 6.47 10.87 -31.29
N SER A 66 5.81 11.09 -32.43
CA SER A 66 6.27 12.05 -33.46
C SER A 66 6.45 13.48 -32.92
N ALA A 67 5.54 13.93 -32.06
CA ALA A 67 5.60 15.26 -31.43
C ALA A 67 6.55 15.31 -30.20
N LEU A 68 6.85 14.19 -29.55
CA LEU A 68 7.78 14.13 -28.41
C LEU A 68 8.63 12.85 -28.50
N PRO A 69 9.81 12.94 -29.14
CA PRO A 69 10.68 11.77 -29.32
C PRO A 69 11.23 11.26 -27.98
N GLY A 70 11.33 9.94 -27.85
CA GLY A 70 11.83 9.28 -26.65
C GLY A 70 13.37 9.34 -26.49
N PRO A 71 13.88 8.84 -25.36
CA PRO A 71 13.09 8.32 -24.23
C PRO A 71 12.37 9.44 -23.48
N LEU A 72 11.19 9.13 -22.95
CA LEU A 72 10.36 10.05 -22.17
C LEU A 72 10.62 9.95 -20.66
N ALA A 73 11.56 9.10 -20.21
CA ALA A 73 11.97 8.97 -18.81
C ALA A 73 13.27 8.17 -18.70
N THR A 74 13.84 8.14 -17.49
CA THR A 74 14.87 7.14 -17.14
C THR A 74 14.27 5.74 -17.14
N GLY A 75 13.05 5.58 -16.62
CA GLY A 75 12.30 4.34 -16.68
C GLY A 75 10.80 4.52 -16.47
N CYS A 76 10.08 3.45 -16.74
CA CYS A 76 8.65 3.30 -16.49
C CYS A 76 8.40 2.41 -15.26
N ILE A 77 7.43 2.75 -14.42
CA ILE A 77 6.97 1.89 -13.32
C ILE A 77 5.52 1.49 -13.56
N THR A 78 5.30 0.23 -13.93
CA THR A 78 3.99 -0.35 -14.28
C THR A 78 3.16 -0.70 -13.04
N LYS A 79 1.86 -0.93 -13.23
CA LYS A 79 0.91 -1.20 -12.12
C LYS A 79 1.29 -2.41 -11.26
N ASP A 80 2.07 -3.35 -11.78
CA ASP A 80 2.57 -4.54 -11.08
C ASP A 80 3.86 -4.29 -10.27
N GLY A 81 4.39 -3.06 -10.27
CA GLY A 81 5.57 -2.67 -9.50
C GLY A 81 6.91 -2.99 -10.19
N VAL A 82 6.92 -3.34 -11.47
CA VAL A 82 8.16 -3.55 -12.22
C VAL A 82 8.74 -2.20 -12.69
N VAL A 83 10.04 -2.01 -12.46
CA VAL A 83 10.80 -0.85 -12.95
C VAL A 83 11.42 -1.20 -14.30
N HIS A 84 10.80 -0.75 -15.38
CA HIS A 84 11.28 -0.92 -16.75
C HIS A 84 12.24 0.22 -17.12
N LEU A 85 13.53 -0.09 -17.25
CA LEU A 85 14.52 0.92 -17.63
C LEU A 85 14.45 1.20 -19.13
N THR A 86 14.21 2.47 -19.50
CA THR A 86 13.95 2.90 -20.88
C THR A 86 15.03 3.81 -21.46
N GLY A 87 15.80 4.49 -20.61
CA GLY A 87 16.89 5.36 -21.05
C GLY A 87 17.98 5.56 -20.02
N ASN A 88 19.19 5.85 -20.48
CA ASN A 88 20.32 6.26 -19.64
C ASN A 88 21.00 7.48 -20.25
N GLY A 89 20.76 8.65 -19.65
CA GLY A 89 21.14 9.95 -20.16
C GLY A 89 19.98 10.95 -20.07
N ARG A 90 20.11 12.07 -20.78
CA ARG A 90 19.04 13.06 -20.96
C ARG A 90 17.81 12.36 -21.56
N ALA A 91 16.65 12.51 -20.94
CA ALA A 91 15.35 12.07 -21.44
C ALA A 91 14.43 13.30 -21.64
N ASN A 92 13.38 13.19 -22.44
CA ASN A 92 12.39 14.25 -22.66
C ASN A 92 11.22 14.07 -21.67
N HIS A 93 11.42 14.45 -20.40
CA HIS A 93 10.44 14.20 -19.32
C HIS A 93 10.06 15.48 -18.56
N ALA A 94 11.04 16.17 -17.98
CA ALA A 94 10.78 17.34 -17.14
C ALA A 94 10.49 18.63 -17.94
N GLY A 95 11.09 18.79 -19.12
CA GLY A 95 11.00 20.06 -19.87
C GLY A 95 11.64 21.24 -19.13
N GLY A 96 11.35 22.46 -19.58
CA GLY A 96 11.63 23.68 -18.81
C GLY A 96 10.75 23.79 -17.56
N GLY A 97 11.33 24.29 -16.47
CA GLY A 97 10.61 24.58 -15.23
C GLY A 97 11.32 25.65 -14.41
N ASP A 98 10.94 25.77 -13.15
CA ASP A 98 11.32 26.90 -12.31
C ASP A 98 12.74 26.78 -11.72
N GLY A 99 13.54 27.83 -11.90
CA GLY A 99 14.91 27.92 -11.38
C GLY A 99 14.95 27.93 -9.85
N ASP A 100 13.97 28.54 -9.18
CA ASP A 100 13.92 28.61 -7.72
C ASP A 100 13.68 27.21 -7.12
N VAL A 101 12.89 26.38 -7.81
CA VAL A 101 12.70 24.96 -7.44
C VAL A 101 14.00 24.19 -7.63
N LEU A 102 14.71 24.40 -8.74
CA LEU A 102 15.99 23.73 -8.98
C LEU A 102 16.99 24.05 -7.87
N ASP A 103 17.14 25.33 -7.51
CA ASP A 103 18.04 25.78 -6.46
C ASP A 103 17.65 25.21 -5.09
N ALA A 104 16.35 25.14 -4.80
CA ALA A 104 15.84 24.53 -3.58
C ALA A 104 16.12 23.01 -3.50
N VAL A 105 16.02 22.29 -4.63
CA VAL A 105 16.37 20.86 -4.71
C VAL A 105 17.87 20.66 -4.60
N ILE A 106 18.69 21.49 -5.25
CA ILE A 106 20.15 21.45 -5.15
C ILE A 106 20.60 21.60 -3.70
N GLY A 107 19.97 22.51 -2.95
CA GLY A 107 20.30 22.77 -1.55
C GLY A 107 19.54 21.91 -0.54
N GLU A 108 18.60 21.07 -0.98
CA GLU A 108 17.62 20.38 -0.11
C GLU A 108 17.00 21.32 0.95
N SER A 109 16.75 22.57 0.57
CA SER A 109 16.56 23.70 1.49
C SER A 109 15.10 24.07 1.77
N TYR A 110 14.16 23.44 1.07
CA TYR A 110 12.73 23.71 1.23
C TYR A 110 12.10 22.91 2.38
N GLY A 111 10.90 23.30 2.81
CA GLY A 111 10.14 22.61 3.86
C GLY A 111 9.41 21.38 3.32
N THR A 112 8.10 21.34 3.52
CA THR A 112 7.24 20.27 3.02
C THR A 112 7.07 20.29 1.50
N TYR A 113 7.08 21.49 0.91
CA TYR A 113 6.91 21.76 -0.52
C TYR A 113 8.06 22.62 -1.05
N PRO A 114 8.50 22.42 -2.31
CA PRO A 114 9.37 23.37 -3.00
C PRO A 114 8.72 24.76 -3.12
N PRO A 115 9.49 25.80 -3.50
CA PRO A 115 8.93 27.10 -3.85
C PRO A 115 7.80 26.97 -4.90
N PRO A 116 6.79 27.85 -4.88
CA PRO A 116 5.79 27.89 -5.93
C PRO A 116 6.44 28.07 -7.30
N THR A 117 5.95 27.34 -8.30
CA THR A 117 6.45 27.42 -9.68
C THR A 117 5.73 28.53 -10.46
N HIS A 118 6.48 29.28 -11.24
CA HIS A 118 6.00 30.35 -12.12
C HIS A 118 6.53 30.22 -13.56
N GLU A 119 7.31 29.17 -13.83
CA GLU A 119 7.94 28.91 -15.13
C GLU A 119 7.56 27.51 -15.65
N HIS A 120 7.53 27.39 -16.98
CA HIS A 120 7.29 26.15 -17.73
C HIS A 120 8.17 26.13 -18.98
N ASP A 121 8.07 25.05 -19.75
CA ASP A 121 8.79 24.89 -21.01
C ASP A 121 8.49 26.05 -21.98
N GLY A 122 9.52 26.82 -22.32
CA GLY A 122 9.41 27.98 -23.20
C GLY A 122 9.22 29.33 -22.50
N SER A 123 9.03 29.35 -21.17
CA SER A 123 9.06 30.60 -20.41
C SER A 123 10.47 31.21 -20.39
N ALA A 124 10.56 32.54 -20.32
CA ALA A 124 11.84 33.25 -20.42
C ALA A 124 12.81 32.96 -19.26
N GLY A 125 12.29 32.64 -18.07
CA GLY A 125 13.07 32.29 -16.89
C GLY A 125 13.28 30.78 -16.70
N SER A 126 12.70 29.95 -17.58
CA SER A 126 12.76 28.50 -17.42
C SER A 126 14.17 27.93 -17.55
N VAL A 127 14.44 26.86 -16.79
CA VAL A 127 15.70 26.11 -16.86
C VAL A 127 15.44 24.67 -17.31
N ASP A 128 16.38 24.05 -18.05
CA ASP A 128 16.19 22.71 -18.63
C ASP A 128 16.26 21.60 -17.55
N GLY A 129 15.10 21.14 -17.09
CA GLY A 129 14.99 20.04 -16.12
C GLY A 129 15.43 18.69 -16.69
N ASN A 130 15.34 18.49 -18.01
CA ASN A 130 15.75 17.23 -18.66
C ASN A 130 17.25 16.95 -18.50
N ALA A 131 18.05 18.00 -18.28
CA ALA A 131 19.48 17.90 -18.04
C ALA A 131 19.83 17.65 -16.57
N ARG A 132 18.87 17.80 -15.64
CA ARG A 132 19.11 17.91 -14.19
C ARG A 132 18.49 16.80 -13.36
N PHE A 133 17.45 16.13 -13.84
CA PHE A 133 16.72 15.13 -13.07
C PHE A 133 16.67 13.76 -13.73
N TYR A 134 16.69 12.71 -12.91
CA TYR A 134 16.17 11.41 -13.35
C TYR A 134 14.64 11.48 -13.40
N GLY A 135 14.01 10.67 -14.25
CA GLY A 135 12.56 10.67 -14.43
C GLY A 135 11.98 9.28 -14.28
N TRP A 136 10.96 9.14 -13.43
CA TRP A 136 10.13 7.93 -13.34
C TRP A 136 8.73 8.22 -13.89
N GLU A 137 8.39 7.60 -15.01
CA GLU A 137 7.06 7.65 -15.60
C GLU A 137 6.21 6.48 -15.08
N CYS A 138 5.21 6.77 -14.28
CA CYS A 138 4.48 5.75 -13.55
C CYS A 138 3.08 5.55 -14.17
N GLU A 139 2.76 4.31 -14.55
CA GLU A 139 1.53 3.98 -15.28
C GLU A 139 0.29 4.39 -14.48
N ASN A 140 -0.43 5.42 -14.94
CA ASN A 140 -1.66 5.90 -14.32
C ASN A 140 -2.46 6.77 -15.30
N LYS A 141 -3.80 6.76 -15.21
CA LYS A 141 -4.67 7.59 -16.05
C LYS A 141 -4.57 9.10 -15.77
N GLY A 142 -4.11 9.46 -14.58
CA GLY A 142 -3.93 10.84 -14.17
C GLY A 142 -5.18 11.65 -13.88
N ASP A 143 -6.31 10.97 -13.71
CA ASP A 143 -7.59 11.59 -13.33
C ASP A 143 -7.72 11.84 -11.82
N GLY A 144 -6.76 11.34 -11.02
CA GLY A 144 -6.78 11.37 -9.55
C GLY A 144 -7.74 10.34 -8.93
N ARG A 145 -8.28 9.42 -9.74
CA ARG A 145 -9.18 8.34 -9.32
C ARG A 145 -8.60 6.95 -9.60
N ASP A 146 -7.80 6.83 -10.66
CA ASP A 146 -7.07 5.62 -10.97
C ASP A 146 -6.08 5.28 -9.84
N PRO A 147 -6.24 4.14 -9.16
CA PRO A 147 -5.48 3.84 -7.96
C PRO A 147 -4.00 3.64 -8.29
N TRP A 148 -3.16 3.91 -7.30
CA TRP A 148 -1.77 3.50 -7.24
C TRP A 148 -1.72 2.16 -6.49
N PRO A 149 -1.61 0.99 -7.16
CA PRO A 149 -1.53 -0.28 -6.45
C PRO A 149 -0.35 -0.27 -5.49
N PRO A 150 -0.46 -0.92 -4.31
CA PRO A 150 0.62 -0.93 -3.32
C PRO A 150 1.97 -1.35 -3.91
N ALA A 151 2.00 -2.37 -4.76
CA ALA A 151 3.22 -2.83 -5.43
C ALA A 151 3.87 -1.73 -6.30
N GLN A 152 3.07 -0.96 -7.04
CA GLN A 152 3.56 0.16 -7.85
C GLN A 152 4.11 1.28 -6.96
N TYR A 153 3.37 1.69 -5.93
CA TYR A 153 3.79 2.76 -5.02
C TYR A 153 5.09 2.41 -4.28
N LEU A 154 5.19 1.18 -3.75
CA LEU A 154 6.42 0.69 -3.13
C LEU A 154 7.60 0.72 -4.09
N ALA A 155 7.39 0.32 -5.36
CA ALA A 155 8.43 0.39 -6.38
C ALA A 155 8.86 1.83 -6.69
N MET A 156 7.93 2.79 -6.70
CA MET A 156 8.24 4.22 -6.88
C MET A 156 9.12 4.77 -5.76
N VAL A 157 8.78 4.46 -4.49
CA VAL A 157 9.57 4.87 -3.32
C VAL A 157 10.96 4.22 -3.37
N LYS A 158 11.03 2.90 -3.54
CA LYS A 158 12.30 2.14 -3.60
C LYS A 158 13.18 2.62 -4.76
N ALA A 159 12.62 2.85 -5.94
CA ALA A 159 13.39 3.33 -7.10
C ALA A 159 13.95 4.74 -6.89
N THR A 160 13.18 5.61 -6.22
CA THR A 160 13.62 6.97 -5.88
C THR A 160 14.69 6.95 -4.80
N ALA A 161 14.48 6.19 -3.72
CA ALA A 161 15.45 6.00 -2.64
C ALA A 161 16.78 5.43 -3.16
N ALA A 162 16.73 4.47 -4.10
CA ALA A 162 17.93 3.92 -4.75
C ALA A 162 18.78 5.00 -5.43
N VAL A 163 18.14 5.91 -6.17
CA VAL A 163 18.84 7.01 -6.86
C VAL A 163 19.39 8.00 -5.83
N CYS A 164 18.57 8.44 -4.87
CA CYS A 164 19.02 9.36 -3.82
C CYS A 164 20.22 8.78 -3.04
N ARG A 165 20.13 7.53 -2.59
CA ARG A 165 21.20 6.84 -1.86
C ARG A 165 22.49 6.75 -2.67
N ALA A 166 22.40 6.47 -3.97
CA ALA A 166 23.56 6.36 -4.85
C ALA A 166 24.31 7.70 -5.05
N HIS A 167 23.64 8.83 -4.83
CA HIS A 167 24.23 10.18 -4.89
C HIS A 167 24.48 10.81 -3.51
N GLY A 168 24.01 10.18 -2.43
CA GLY A 168 24.08 10.74 -1.08
C GLY A 168 23.09 11.88 -0.84
N TRP A 169 21.96 11.89 -1.56
CA TRP A 169 20.87 12.85 -1.39
C TRP A 169 19.87 12.40 -0.34
N GLY A 170 19.18 13.34 0.28
CA GLY A 170 17.97 13.09 1.06
C GLY A 170 16.70 12.97 0.20
N SER A 171 15.55 12.91 0.87
CA SER A 171 14.25 12.80 0.19
C SER A 171 13.79 14.10 -0.49
N LYS A 172 14.42 15.24 -0.19
CA LYS A 172 14.10 16.53 -0.83
C LYS A 172 14.67 16.65 -2.25
N SER A 173 15.50 15.71 -2.66
CA SER A 173 15.84 15.54 -4.08
C SER A 173 14.75 14.83 -4.90
N ALA A 174 13.58 14.52 -4.31
CA ALA A 174 12.44 13.92 -5.00
C ALA A 174 11.24 14.89 -5.08
N ILE A 175 10.83 15.23 -6.30
CA ILE A 175 9.71 16.14 -6.57
C ILE A 175 8.73 15.54 -7.59
N GLY A 176 7.49 16.02 -7.59
CA GLY A 176 6.54 15.77 -8.68
C GLY A 176 6.76 16.74 -9.85
N HIS A 177 6.28 16.41 -11.05
CA HIS A 177 6.32 17.36 -12.17
C HIS A 177 5.50 18.63 -11.89
N LEU A 178 4.41 18.49 -11.12
CA LEU A 178 3.55 19.56 -10.61
C LEU A 178 4.27 20.52 -9.67
N GLU A 179 5.37 20.07 -9.06
CA GLU A 179 6.21 20.90 -8.19
C GLU A 179 7.38 21.52 -8.96
N TRP A 180 7.57 21.16 -10.25
CA TRP A 180 8.65 21.64 -11.12
C TRP A 180 8.19 22.72 -12.11
N SER A 181 6.95 22.61 -12.62
CA SER A 181 6.40 23.49 -13.65
C SER A 181 4.94 23.87 -13.37
N ASP A 182 4.60 25.13 -13.61
CA ASP A 182 3.25 25.67 -13.40
C ASP A 182 2.19 25.18 -14.42
N TRP A 183 2.61 24.45 -15.46
CA TRP A 183 1.72 23.82 -16.46
C TRP A 183 1.42 22.36 -16.17
N LYS A 184 2.00 21.80 -15.11
CA LYS A 184 1.96 20.38 -14.83
C LYS A 184 1.14 20.12 -13.59
N VAL A 185 0.44 18.98 -13.62
CA VAL A 185 -0.48 18.57 -12.55
C VAL A 185 -0.09 17.22 -11.97
N ASP A 186 0.95 16.60 -12.50
CA ASP A 186 1.34 15.24 -12.22
C ASP A 186 2.49 15.10 -11.21
N PRO A 187 2.52 14.06 -10.36
CA PRO A 187 1.55 12.96 -10.28
C PRO A 187 0.29 13.36 -9.49
N ARG A 188 -0.86 12.77 -9.86
CA ARG A 188 -2.13 12.91 -9.11
C ARG A 188 -2.46 11.63 -8.36
N GLY A 189 -3.13 11.76 -7.22
CA GLY A 189 -3.68 10.63 -6.44
C GLY A 189 -2.89 10.27 -5.18
N PHE A 190 -1.73 10.88 -4.94
CA PHE A 190 -1.05 10.89 -3.64
C PHE A 190 -0.40 12.25 -3.39
N ASP A 191 -0.04 12.52 -2.14
CA ASP A 191 0.64 13.75 -1.73
C ASP A 191 2.17 13.57 -1.81
N MET A 192 2.86 14.49 -2.48
CA MET A 192 4.32 14.45 -2.64
C MET A 192 5.05 14.59 -1.30
N ALA A 193 4.46 15.26 -0.30
CA ALA A 193 5.07 15.30 1.02
C ALA A 193 4.97 13.95 1.74
N GLY A 194 3.89 13.20 1.57
CA GLY A 194 3.79 11.79 1.95
C GLY A 194 4.85 10.93 1.28
N PHE A 195 4.95 11.01 -0.04
CA PHE A 195 5.96 10.28 -0.81
C PHE A 195 7.39 10.58 -0.34
N ARG A 196 7.71 11.84 -0.04
CA ARG A 196 9.03 12.21 0.51
C ARG A 196 9.27 11.70 1.92
N ARG A 197 8.24 11.50 2.76
CA ARG A 197 8.40 10.83 4.06
C ARG A 197 8.77 9.36 3.85
N ASP A 198 8.06 8.66 2.97
CA ASP A 198 8.35 7.26 2.67
C ASP A 198 9.76 7.06 2.09
N VAL A 199 10.19 7.97 1.21
CA VAL A 199 11.58 7.97 0.71
C VAL A 199 12.58 8.23 1.84
N ALA A 200 12.27 9.13 2.79
CA ALA A 200 13.15 9.38 3.94
C ALA A 200 13.25 8.15 4.85
N ASP A 201 12.13 7.47 5.11
CA ASP A 201 12.09 6.24 5.91
C ASP A 201 12.85 5.11 5.23
N ALA A 202 12.74 4.99 3.90
CA ALA A 202 13.56 4.07 3.12
C ALA A 202 15.05 4.39 3.25
N LEU A 203 15.43 5.67 3.13
CA LEU A 203 16.82 6.11 3.25
C LEU A 203 17.41 5.91 4.66
N ALA A 204 16.59 6.01 5.70
CA ALA A 204 16.98 5.80 7.10
C ALA A 204 17.33 4.34 7.43
N LEU A 205 16.86 3.40 6.63
CA LEU A 205 17.18 1.98 6.76
C LEU A 205 18.31 1.57 5.78
N PRO A 206 19.02 0.45 6.02
CA PRO A 206 19.88 -0.16 5.02
C PRO A 206 19.08 -0.46 3.73
N ALA A 207 19.75 -0.37 2.58
CA ALA A 207 19.11 -0.57 1.28
C ALA A 207 18.30 -1.87 1.23
N GLY A 208 17.05 -1.79 0.76
CA GLY A 208 16.15 -2.93 0.58
C GLY A 208 15.54 -3.46 1.88
N ARG A 209 15.60 -2.70 2.97
CA ARG A 209 14.94 -3.05 4.26
C ARG A 209 13.60 -2.36 4.50
N TRP A 210 13.27 -1.35 3.71
CA TRP A 210 11.99 -0.67 3.80
C TRP A 210 10.95 -1.42 2.96
N GLU A 211 9.80 -1.73 3.56
CA GLU A 211 8.73 -2.52 2.93
C GLU A 211 7.40 -1.76 2.83
N GLY A 212 7.39 -0.46 3.14
CA GLY A 212 6.16 0.35 3.27
C GLY A 212 5.84 0.69 4.72
N GLU A 213 4.88 1.61 4.92
CA GLU A 213 4.20 1.71 6.22
C GLU A 213 3.49 0.36 6.51
N ASP A 214 3.58 -0.12 7.76
CA ASP A 214 2.91 -1.34 8.22
C ASP A 214 1.42 -1.25 7.85
N PRO A 215 0.85 -2.22 7.10
CA PRO A 215 -0.54 -2.14 6.70
C PRO A 215 -1.41 -1.95 7.94
N MET A 216 -2.18 -0.86 7.95
CA MET A 216 -3.21 -0.67 8.97
C MET A 216 -4.06 -1.93 9.04
N PRO A 217 -4.34 -2.43 10.26
CA PRO A 217 -5.20 -3.60 10.39
C PRO A 217 -6.54 -3.33 9.73
N GLN A 218 -7.02 -4.31 8.98
CA GLN A 218 -8.36 -4.32 8.43
C GLN A 218 -9.37 -4.46 9.57
N TYR A 219 -10.41 -3.63 9.55
CA TYR A 219 -11.48 -3.63 10.53
C TYR A 219 -12.62 -4.56 10.12
N VAL A 220 -13.02 -5.44 11.04
CA VAL A 220 -14.15 -6.36 10.86
C VAL A 220 -15.13 -6.17 12.02
N ASN A 221 -16.39 -5.90 11.67
CA ASN A 221 -17.49 -5.67 12.59
C ASN A 221 -18.74 -6.43 12.12
N LEU A 222 -19.01 -7.53 12.82
CA LEU A 222 -20.05 -8.51 12.47
C LEU A 222 -20.98 -8.74 13.65
N GLY A 223 -22.21 -9.17 13.41
CA GLY A 223 -23.11 -9.51 14.50
C GLY A 223 -24.21 -10.48 14.12
N ALA A 224 -25.00 -10.91 15.11
CA ALA A 224 -26.25 -11.62 14.90
C ALA A 224 -27.41 -10.61 14.87
N ALA A 225 -28.13 -10.54 13.75
CA ALA A 225 -29.22 -9.59 13.54
C ALA A 225 -30.44 -9.88 14.44
N GLU A 226 -30.71 -11.16 14.71
CA GLU A 226 -31.86 -11.63 15.48
C GLU A 226 -31.42 -12.57 16.61
N PRO A 227 -32.13 -12.56 17.75
CA PRO A 227 -31.91 -13.53 18.81
C PRO A 227 -32.06 -14.98 18.33
N TYR A 228 -31.27 -15.90 18.90
CA TYR A 228 -31.39 -17.33 18.61
C TYR A 228 -31.19 -18.19 19.86
N ASP A 229 -31.74 -19.40 19.83
CA ASP A 229 -31.62 -20.35 20.94
C ASP A 229 -30.36 -21.19 20.82
N LEU A 230 -29.54 -21.20 21.87
CA LEU A 230 -28.38 -22.06 22.01
C LEU A 230 -28.76 -23.32 22.80
N ALA A 231 -28.85 -24.44 22.08
CA ALA A 231 -29.16 -25.74 22.66
C ALA A 231 -28.08 -26.22 23.65
N PRO A 232 -28.45 -26.98 24.68
CA PRO A 232 -27.50 -27.53 25.66
C PRO A 232 -26.65 -28.66 25.07
N GLY A 233 -25.42 -28.80 25.56
CA GLY A 233 -24.60 -30.01 25.42
C GLY A 233 -23.83 -30.18 24.11
N ALA A 234 -23.92 -29.23 23.17
CA ALA A 234 -23.15 -29.25 21.93
C ALA A 234 -22.51 -27.89 21.62
N TRP A 235 -21.31 -27.91 21.02
CA TRP A 235 -20.64 -26.72 20.54
C TRP A 235 -21.27 -26.25 19.23
N ASP A 236 -21.82 -25.05 19.24
CA ASP A 236 -22.42 -24.41 18.05
C ASP A 236 -21.64 -23.18 17.63
N SER A 237 -21.63 -22.84 16.34
CA SER A 237 -20.95 -21.65 15.84
C SER A 237 -21.86 -20.43 15.98
N VAL A 238 -21.26 -19.27 16.27
CA VAL A 238 -21.98 -18.01 16.12
C VAL A 238 -22.06 -17.70 14.62
N GLU A 239 -23.26 -17.78 14.05
CA GLU A 239 -23.52 -17.33 12.69
C GLU A 239 -23.75 -15.81 12.70
N PHE A 240 -22.88 -15.07 12.01
CA PHE A 240 -22.98 -13.61 11.95
C PHE A 240 -23.88 -13.22 10.78
N THR A 241 -25.14 -12.93 11.09
CA THR A 241 -26.19 -12.58 10.11
C THR A 241 -26.28 -11.10 9.78
N ALA A 242 -25.53 -10.25 10.49
CA ALA A 242 -25.34 -8.83 10.21
C ALA A 242 -23.86 -8.54 9.93
N GLU A 243 -23.60 -7.80 8.86
CA GLU A 243 -22.27 -7.30 8.49
C GLU A 243 -22.32 -5.77 8.46
N TRP A 244 -21.65 -5.12 9.41
CA TRP A 244 -21.51 -3.66 9.41
C TRP A 244 -20.25 -3.23 8.69
N THR A 245 -19.18 -4.01 8.81
CA THR A 245 -17.92 -3.79 8.08
C THR A 245 -17.16 -5.10 7.96
N ASP A 246 -16.70 -5.45 6.76
CA ASP A 246 -15.72 -6.52 6.55
C ASP A 246 -14.66 -6.05 5.53
N GLU A 247 -13.67 -5.30 6.01
CA GLU A 247 -12.57 -4.83 5.14
C GLU A 247 -11.70 -5.99 4.61
N THR A 248 -11.78 -7.18 5.21
CA THR A 248 -11.03 -8.36 4.78
C THR A 248 -11.70 -9.08 3.61
N GLY A 249 -13.05 -9.01 3.53
CA GLY A 249 -13.86 -9.79 2.61
C GLY A 249 -13.85 -11.30 2.90
N ASP A 250 -13.47 -11.70 4.12
CA ASP A 250 -13.36 -13.11 4.52
C ASP A 250 -14.70 -13.75 4.89
N HIS A 251 -15.68 -12.91 5.27
CA HIS A 251 -16.98 -13.31 5.76
C HIS A 251 -17.96 -13.56 4.61
N ALA A 252 -18.64 -14.70 4.64
CA ALA A 252 -19.75 -14.98 3.72
C ALA A 252 -21.06 -14.56 4.40
N THR A 253 -22.00 -14.00 3.63
CA THR A 253 -23.29 -13.54 4.13
C THR A 253 -23.97 -14.59 5.02
N GLY A 254 -24.17 -14.26 6.30
CA GLY A 254 -24.83 -15.14 7.26
C GLY A 254 -24.00 -16.32 7.76
N GLY A 255 -22.68 -16.33 7.52
CA GLY A 255 -21.78 -17.40 7.92
C GLY A 255 -21.13 -17.22 9.30
N SER A 256 -20.38 -18.23 9.74
CA SER A 256 -19.67 -18.20 11.04
C SER A 256 -18.19 -17.87 10.95
N VAL A 257 -17.65 -17.75 9.73
CA VAL A 257 -16.25 -17.38 9.51
C VAL A 257 -16.11 -15.87 9.60
N PHE A 258 -15.18 -15.40 10.43
CA PHE A 258 -14.86 -13.98 10.56
C PHE A 258 -13.45 -13.61 10.10
N ALA A 259 -12.57 -14.60 9.89
CA ALA A 259 -11.21 -14.38 9.41
C ALA A 259 -10.69 -15.61 8.66
N ARG A 260 -9.92 -15.39 7.60
CA ARG A 260 -9.21 -16.41 6.82
C ARG A 260 -7.72 -16.11 6.79
N GLY A 261 -6.93 -17.16 6.99
CA GLY A 261 -5.49 -17.07 7.10
C GLY A 261 -4.75 -17.14 5.77
N PRO A 262 -3.46 -16.79 5.77
CA PRO A 262 -2.66 -16.50 6.98
C PRO A 262 -2.91 -15.08 7.52
N ALA A 263 -3.27 -14.97 8.81
CA ALA A 263 -3.60 -13.68 9.41
C ALA A 263 -3.43 -13.69 10.94
N ARG A 264 -3.13 -12.51 11.52
CA ARG A 264 -3.23 -12.23 12.96
C ARG A 264 -4.43 -11.34 13.21
N PHE A 265 -5.08 -11.50 14.35
CA PHE A 265 -6.18 -10.62 14.72
C PHE A 265 -6.25 -10.39 16.23
N GLY A 266 -6.86 -9.28 16.61
CA GLY A 266 -7.15 -8.92 18.00
C GLY A 266 -8.44 -8.11 18.11
N GLY A 267 -9.25 -8.41 19.11
CA GLY A 267 -10.50 -7.70 19.36
C GLY A 267 -11.40 -8.39 20.38
N THR A 268 -12.70 -8.25 20.22
CA THR A 268 -13.69 -8.75 21.18
C THR A 268 -14.94 -9.33 20.53
N LEU A 269 -15.56 -10.32 21.19
CA LEU A 269 -16.94 -10.72 20.98
C LEU A 269 -17.77 -10.27 22.20
N SER A 270 -18.70 -9.34 21.99
CA SER A 270 -19.69 -8.94 23.00
C SER A 270 -20.92 -9.82 22.89
N LEU A 271 -21.38 -10.38 24.01
CA LEU A 271 -22.54 -11.28 24.08
C LEU A 271 -23.56 -10.75 25.08
N HIS A 272 -24.83 -10.89 24.70
CA HIS A 272 -25.97 -10.80 25.61
C HIS A 272 -26.73 -12.13 25.58
N ILE A 273 -26.83 -12.79 26.73
CA ILE A 273 -27.47 -14.10 26.88
C ILE A 273 -28.58 -14.00 27.93
N ASP A 274 -29.80 -14.32 27.51
CA ASP A 274 -30.97 -14.41 28.37
C ASP A 274 -31.29 -15.86 28.73
N GLY A 275 -31.90 -16.04 29.90
CA GLY A 275 -32.31 -17.35 30.40
C GLY A 275 -31.16 -18.22 30.94
N LEU A 276 -29.91 -17.76 30.93
CA LEU A 276 -28.79 -18.44 31.59
C LEU A 276 -28.89 -18.27 33.12
N PRO A 277 -29.19 -19.32 33.90
CA PRO A 277 -29.39 -19.17 35.33
C PRO A 277 -28.12 -18.70 36.05
N ALA A 278 -28.29 -17.97 37.16
CA ALA A 278 -27.17 -17.49 37.96
C ALA A 278 -26.26 -18.66 38.41
N GLY A 279 -24.98 -18.60 38.07
CA GLY A 279 -24.00 -19.66 38.36
C GLY A 279 -23.94 -20.80 37.33
N ALA A 280 -24.85 -20.87 36.36
CA ALA A 280 -24.72 -21.75 35.19
C ALA A 280 -23.69 -21.17 34.20
N VAL A 281 -23.16 -22.00 33.31
CA VAL A 281 -22.04 -21.64 32.43
C VAL A 281 -22.41 -21.81 30.96
N VAL A 282 -22.11 -20.79 30.15
CA VAL A 282 -21.86 -20.93 28.72
C VAL A 282 -20.37 -20.82 28.49
N GLN A 283 -19.79 -21.65 27.64
CA GLN A 283 -18.38 -21.54 27.26
C GLN A 283 -18.27 -20.94 25.86
N ALA A 284 -17.27 -20.11 25.62
CA ALA A 284 -16.93 -19.59 24.31
C ALA A 284 -15.51 -20.00 23.93
N ARG A 285 -15.25 -20.26 22.65
CA ARG A 285 -13.89 -20.49 22.13
C ARG A 285 -13.80 -20.12 20.66
N MET A 286 -12.57 -19.89 20.21
CA MET A 286 -12.27 -19.81 18.77
C MET A 286 -11.86 -21.19 18.27
N THR A 287 -12.25 -21.53 17.05
CA THR A 287 -11.90 -22.80 16.42
C THR A 287 -11.47 -22.56 14.97
N GLU A 288 -10.34 -23.13 14.58
CA GLU A 288 -9.86 -23.13 13.21
C GLU A 288 -10.50 -24.25 12.39
N TYR A 289 -10.85 -23.93 11.15
CA TYR A 289 -11.40 -24.85 10.17
C TYR A 289 -10.58 -24.81 8.89
N GLU A 290 -10.45 -25.94 8.24
CA GLU A 290 -10.01 -26.06 6.84
C GLU A 290 -11.23 -26.53 6.07
N ASP A 291 -11.74 -25.68 5.18
CA ASP A 291 -13.09 -25.78 4.64
C ASP A 291 -14.14 -25.89 5.79
N ASP A 292 -14.82 -27.02 5.91
CA ASP A 292 -15.78 -27.32 6.98
C ASP A 292 -15.25 -28.31 8.02
N GLU A 293 -14.00 -28.77 7.88
CA GLU A 293 -13.38 -29.69 8.83
C GLU A 293 -12.72 -28.93 9.98
N GLN A 294 -13.13 -29.23 11.21
CA GLN A 294 -12.53 -28.67 12.41
C GLN A 294 -11.06 -29.11 12.53
N ARG A 295 -10.15 -28.17 12.78
CA ARG A 295 -8.70 -28.43 12.92
C ARG A 295 -8.15 -28.16 14.30
N VAL A 296 -8.38 -26.96 14.85
CA VAL A 296 -7.76 -26.53 16.12
C VAL A 296 -8.77 -25.84 16.99
N ASP A 297 -8.93 -26.31 18.23
CA ASP A 297 -9.67 -25.59 19.27
C ASP A 297 -8.71 -24.72 20.09
N HIS A 298 -9.04 -23.44 20.20
CA HIS A 298 -8.35 -22.51 21.10
C HIS A 298 -8.91 -22.62 22.52
N PRO A 299 -8.19 -22.08 23.54
CA PRO A 299 -8.65 -22.13 24.93
C PRO A 299 -10.05 -21.55 25.13
N ILE A 300 -10.76 -22.11 26.10
CA ILE A 300 -12.14 -21.72 26.44
C ILE A 300 -12.17 -20.47 27.32
N HIS A 301 -13.27 -19.73 27.21
CA HIS A 301 -13.69 -18.69 28.13
C HIS A 301 -15.00 -19.13 28.79
N GLU A 302 -15.07 -19.07 30.11
CA GLU A 302 -16.31 -19.37 30.85
C GLU A 302 -17.12 -18.09 31.07
N ILE A 303 -18.40 -18.15 30.74
CA ILE A 303 -19.38 -17.09 30.88
C ILE A 303 -20.37 -17.55 31.94
N VAL A 304 -20.30 -16.95 33.12
CA VAL A 304 -21.16 -17.31 34.26
C VAL A 304 -22.44 -16.47 34.21
N GLY A 305 -23.58 -17.15 34.31
CA GLY A 305 -24.89 -16.50 34.30
C GLY A 305 -25.09 -15.53 35.46
N THR A 306 -25.79 -14.44 35.17
CA THR A 306 -26.18 -13.40 36.15
C THR A 306 -27.71 -13.27 36.26
N GLY A 307 -28.20 -12.67 37.34
CA GLY A 307 -29.63 -12.35 37.48
C GLY A 307 -30.06 -11.24 36.51
N GLY A 308 -31.23 -11.39 35.88
CA GLY A 308 -31.77 -10.44 34.91
C GLY A 308 -31.43 -10.80 33.46
N GLY A 309 -30.13 -10.83 33.13
CA GLY A 309 -29.56 -11.20 31.83
C GLY A 309 -28.02 -11.19 31.93
N THR A 310 -27.32 -11.93 31.07
CA THR A 310 -25.85 -12.08 31.12
C THR A 310 -25.19 -11.29 30.01
N PHE A 311 -24.34 -10.32 30.37
CA PHE A 311 -23.61 -9.46 29.43
C PHE A 311 -22.11 -9.66 29.61
N VAL A 312 -21.40 -10.03 28.55
CA VAL A 312 -19.97 -10.36 28.64
C VAL A 312 -19.23 -9.91 27.39
N VAL A 313 -17.94 -9.61 27.56
CA VAL A 313 -17.00 -9.34 26.47
C VAL A 313 -15.91 -10.41 26.50
N VAL A 314 -15.84 -11.20 25.44
CA VAL A 314 -14.85 -12.27 25.26
C VAL A 314 -13.70 -11.76 24.38
N PRO A 315 -12.44 -11.76 24.84
CA PRO A 315 -11.32 -11.34 24.02
C PRO A 315 -11.04 -12.37 22.90
N VAL A 316 -10.89 -11.90 21.67
CA VAL A 316 -10.59 -12.72 20.49
C VAL A 316 -9.24 -12.30 19.89
N THR A 317 -8.16 -12.89 20.40
CA THR A 317 -6.80 -12.61 19.92
C THR A 317 -6.07 -13.90 19.61
N LYS A 318 -5.79 -14.14 18.32
CA LYS A 318 -5.08 -15.33 17.79
C LYS A 318 -4.44 -15.05 16.43
N ARG A 319 -3.76 -16.09 15.90
CA ARG A 319 -3.31 -16.20 14.52
C ARG A 319 -4.03 -17.37 13.87
N VAL A 320 -4.50 -17.20 12.63
CA VAL A 320 -5.05 -18.28 11.80
C VAL A 320 -4.02 -18.62 10.71
N ALA A 321 -3.74 -19.92 10.54
CA ALA A 321 -2.74 -20.38 9.56
C ALA A 321 -3.24 -20.27 8.12
N SER A 322 -2.32 -20.31 7.15
CA SER A 322 -2.66 -20.34 5.72
C SER A 322 -3.59 -21.52 5.39
N GLY A 323 -4.58 -21.29 4.53
CA GLY A 323 -5.59 -22.29 4.16
C GLY A 323 -6.66 -22.55 5.22
N ARG A 324 -6.62 -21.86 6.36
CA ARG A 324 -7.60 -22.02 7.45
C ARG A 324 -8.51 -20.81 7.60
N SER A 325 -9.65 -21.03 8.23
CA SER A 325 -10.63 -20.03 8.63
C SER A 325 -10.89 -20.10 10.13
N MET A 326 -11.38 -19.01 10.72
CA MET A 326 -11.67 -18.92 12.14
C MET A 326 -13.16 -18.69 12.38
N ARG A 327 -13.73 -19.46 13.33
CA ARG A 327 -15.10 -19.30 13.84
C ARG A 327 -15.07 -19.08 15.35
N VAL A 328 -16.06 -18.39 15.90
CA VAL A 328 -16.31 -18.39 17.35
C VAL A 328 -17.45 -19.34 17.64
N ARG A 329 -17.31 -20.16 18.68
CA ARG A 329 -18.27 -21.19 19.05
C ARG A 329 -18.68 -21.07 20.50
N LEU A 330 -19.93 -21.41 20.78
CA LEU A 330 -20.53 -21.40 22.11
C LEU A 330 -20.96 -22.81 22.52
N LEU A 331 -20.88 -23.12 23.81
CA LEU A 331 -21.39 -24.34 24.41
C LEU A 331 -22.19 -24.01 25.66
N ASN A 332 -23.48 -24.29 25.63
CA ASN A 332 -24.33 -24.21 26.81
C ASN A 332 -24.15 -25.49 27.67
N GLN A 333 -23.56 -25.34 28.86
CA GLN A 333 -23.35 -26.43 29.82
C GLN A 333 -24.59 -26.72 30.68
N GLY A 334 -25.65 -25.91 30.54
CA GLY A 334 -26.92 -26.09 31.23
C GLY A 334 -27.74 -27.27 30.70
N ALA A 335 -28.89 -27.50 31.33
CA ALA A 335 -29.82 -28.57 30.96
C ALA A 335 -30.94 -28.11 30.01
N VAL A 336 -31.11 -26.80 29.83
CA VAL A 336 -32.15 -26.18 29.00
C VAL A 336 -31.53 -25.20 28.02
N PRO A 337 -32.16 -24.94 26.86
CA PRO A 337 -31.73 -23.89 25.95
C PRO A 337 -31.66 -22.53 26.63
N VAL A 338 -30.74 -21.69 26.17
CA VAL A 338 -30.63 -20.27 26.53
C VAL A 338 -30.71 -19.44 25.27
N THR A 339 -31.12 -18.18 25.37
CA THR A 339 -31.26 -17.31 24.20
C THR A 339 -30.05 -16.39 24.10
N VAL A 340 -29.31 -16.48 23.00
CA VAL A 340 -28.30 -15.48 22.64
C VAL A 340 -29.05 -14.32 21.98
N VAL A 341 -29.28 -13.26 22.77
CA VAL A 341 -30.03 -12.08 22.34
C VAL A 341 -29.21 -11.25 21.36
N SER A 342 -27.91 -11.13 21.60
CA SER A 342 -26.99 -10.51 20.66
C SER A 342 -25.58 -11.09 20.76
N ALA A 343 -24.90 -11.09 19.62
CA ALA A 343 -23.49 -11.39 19.49
C ALA A 343 -22.88 -10.35 18.55
N VAL A 344 -21.89 -9.59 19.00
CA VAL A 344 -21.23 -8.54 18.21
C VAL A 344 -19.72 -8.75 18.27
N LEU A 345 -19.14 -9.07 17.12
CA LEU A 345 -17.70 -9.24 16.93
C LEU A 345 -17.10 -7.95 16.40
N THR A 346 -16.00 -7.52 17.00
CA THR A 346 -15.20 -6.38 16.52
C THR A 346 -13.73 -6.75 16.60
N VAL A 347 -13.06 -6.85 15.44
CA VAL A 347 -11.66 -7.27 15.36
C VAL A 347 -10.86 -6.43 14.38
N LEU A 348 -9.58 -6.25 14.71
CA LEU A 348 -8.54 -5.75 13.84
C LEU A 348 -7.75 -6.93 13.28
N VAL A 349 -7.56 -6.98 11.96
CA VAL A 349 -6.96 -8.11 11.24
C VAL A 349 -5.74 -7.65 10.44
N TRP A 350 -4.61 -8.33 10.65
CA TRP A 350 -3.39 -8.16 9.86
C TRP A 350 -3.22 -9.39 8.98
N LYS A 351 -3.36 -9.22 7.66
CA LYS A 351 -3.03 -10.27 6.69
C LYS A 351 -1.52 -10.47 6.65
N GLU A 352 -1.09 -11.73 6.69
CA GLU A 352 0.31 -12.09 6.50
C GLU A 352 0.55 -12.37 5.01
N THR A 353 1.73 -11.99 4.52
CA THR A 353 2.17 -12.21 3.12
C THR A 353 2.82 -13.58 2.91
#